data_AF-A0A7W8EJ16-F1
#
_entry.id   AF-A0A7W8EJ16-F1
#
_cell.length_a   1.000
_cell.length_b   1.000
_cell.length_c   1.000
_cell.angle_alpha   90.00
_cell.angle_beta   90.00
_cell.angle_gamma   90.00
#
_symmetry.space_group_name_H-M   'P 1'
#
loop_
_entity.id
_entity.type
_entity.pdbx_description
1 polymer ?
#
loop_
_entity_poly.entity_id
_entity_poly.type
_entity_poly.pdbx_seq_one_letter_code
_entity_poly.pdbx_strand_id
1 'polypeptide(L)'
;MTRSEFDDIRAFLADEQTSAGDLLKIARTLVDDLEHTRMREAVLRSYYLRLMTAARASVAADAVDAPDPLAFVRHELAERGQLPTDGEAVQRILSDARTAAALMACMEENPPPVRPRGLRLRRCVGTGRRLAH
;
A
#
# COMPACT_ATOMS: atom_id res chain seq x y z
N MET A 1 4.25 2.83 -8.80
CA MET A 1 3.81 2.78 -10.20
C MET A 1 2.31 3.04 -10.30
N THR A 2 1.91 3.88 -11.24
CA THR A 2 0.52 4.20 -11.51
C THR A 2 -0.11 3.18 -12.47
N ARG A 3 -1.44 3.10 -12.54
CA ARG A 3 -2.14 2.23 -13.49
C ARG A 3 -1.81 2.57 -14.95
N SER A 4 -1.52 3.84 -15.22
CA SER A 4 -1.11 4.35 -16.54
C SER A 4 0.23 3.75 -16.98
N GLU A 5 1.23 3.74 -16.10
CA GLU A 5 2.57 3.22 -16.43
C GLU A 5 2.55 1.73 -16.80
N PHE A 6 1.67 0.93 -16.19
CA PHE A 6 1.52 -0.48 -16.56
C PHE A 6 0.92 -0.67 -17.96
N ASP A 7 0.04 0.24 -18.38
CA ASP A 7 -0.56 0.18 -19.71
C ASP A 7 0.44 0.65 -20.78
N ASP A 8 1.29 1.62 -20.46
CA ASP A 8 2.41 2.06 -21.32
C ASP A 8 3.45 0.94 -21.51
N ILE A 9 3.82 0.23 -20.44
CA ILE A 9 4.71 -0.93 -20.52
C ILE A 9 4.08 -2.04 -21.37
N ARG A 10 2.78 -2.30 -21.24
CA ARG A 10 2.09 -3.31 -22.06
C ARG A 10 2.05 -2.93 -23.53
N ALA A 11 1.81 -1.66 -23.84
CA ALA A 11 1.82 -1.16 -25.22
C ALA A 11 3.22 -1.29 -25.83
N PHE A 12 4.25 -0.93 -25.07
CA PHE A 12 5.64 -1.10 -25.49
C PHE A 12 6.01 -2.57 -25.72
N LEU A 13 5.63 -3.47 -24.82
CA LEU A 13 5.88 -4.92 -24.96
C LEU A 13 5.15 -5.56 -26.16
N ALA A 14 4.06 -4.94 -26.65
CA ALA A 14 3.30 -5.41 -27.79
C ALA A 14 3.82 -4.90 -29.14
N ASP A 15 4.77 -3.95 -29.13
CA ASP A 15 5.37 -3.41 -30.35
C ASP A 15 6.38 -4.39 -30.96
N GLU A 16 6.10 -4.84 -32.18
CA GLU A 16 6.93 -5.77 -32.94
C GLU A 16 8.32 -5.20 -33.30
N GLN A 17 8.51 -3.88 -33.22
CA GLN A 17 9.82 -3.24 -33.44
C GLN A 17 10.74 -3.27 -32.21
N THR A 18 10.23 -3.72 -31.07
CA THR A 18 11.00 -3.74 -29.82
C THR A 18 12.16 -4.73 -29.89
N SER A 19 13.38 -4.26 -29.66
CA SER A 19 14.56 -5.14 -29.64
C SER A 19 14.70 -5.87 -28.30
N ALA A 20 15.38 -7.02 -28.32
CA ALA A 20 15.71 -7.74 -27.08
C ALA A 20 16.56 -6.90 -26.10
N GLY A 21 17.37 -5.96 -26.60
CA GLY A 21 18.16 -5.04 -25.77
C GLY A 21 17.28 -4.04 -25.02
N ASP A 22 16.22 -3.56 -25.65
CA ASP A 22 15.26 -2.63 -25.03
C ASP A 22 14.46 -3.32 -23.91
N LEU A 23 14.07 -4.58 -24.14
CA LEU A 23 13.41 -5.41 -23.12
C LEU A 23 14.29 -5.63 -21.89
N LEU A 24 15.58 -5.92 -22.09
CA LEU A 24 16.53 -6.11 -20.98
C LEU A 24 16.75 -4.83 -20.19
N LYS A 25 16.79 -3.67 -20.86
CA LYS A 25 16.90 -2.37 -20.22
C LYS A 25 15.68 -2.07 -19.35
N ILE A 26 14.47 -2.29 -19.88
CA ILE A 26 13.22 -2.12 -19.11
C ILE A 26 13.16 -3.08 -17.94
N ALA A 27 13.51 -4.35 -18.14
CA ALA A 27 13.53 -5.34 -17.07
C ALA A 27 14.46 -4.91 -15.93
N ARG A 28 15.64 -4.36 -16.23
CA ARG A 28 16.56 -3.84 -15.22
C ARG A 28 15.96 -2.67 -14.44
N THR A 29 15.39 -1.68 -15.14
CA THR A 29 14.72 -0.54 -14.49
C THR A 29 13.59 -1.01 -13.57
N LEU A 30 12.75 -1.94 -14.02
CA LEU A 30 11.65 -2.47 -13.21
C LEU A 30 12.13 -3.25 -11.98
N VAL A 31 13.25 -3.95 -12.07
CA VAL A 31 13.88 -4.62 -10.92
C VAL A 31 14.39 -3.58 -9.93
N ASP A 32 15.12 -2.56 -10.40
CA ASP A 32 15.64 -1.48 -9.55
C ASP A 32 14.49 -0.73 -8.83
N ASP A 33 13.40 -0.43 -9.55
CA ASP A 33 12.21 0.22 -8.99
C ASP A 33 11.50 -0.66 -7.95
N LEU A 34 11.42 -1.97 -8.20
CA LEU A 34 10.85 -2.93 -7.26
C LEU A 34 11.69 -3.04 -5.99
N GLU A 35 13.01 -3.07 -6.12
CA GLU A 35 13.93 -3.09 -4.98
C GLU A 35 13.79 -1.82 -4.15
N HIS A 36 13.78 -0.65 -4.80
CA HIS A 36 13.57 0.62 -4.13
C HIS A 36 12.24 0.67 -3.38
N THR A 37 11.16 0.22 -4.03
CA THR A 37 9.82 0.15 -3.42
C THR A 37 9.80 -0.80 -2.23
N ARG A 38 10.44 -1.96 -2.33
CA ARG A 38 10.54 -2.94 -1.23
C ARG A 38 11.33 -2.41 -0.04
N MET A 39 12.44 -1.70 -0.30
CA MET A 39 13.22 -1.07 0.76
C MET A 39 12.37 0.00 1.48
N ARG A 40 11.68 0.86 0.72
CA ARG A 40 10.78 1.87 1.29
C ARG A 40 9.65 1.23 2.10
N GLU A 41 9.05 0.16 1.60
CA GLU A 41 8.03 -0.59 2.33
C GLU A 41 8.57 -1.20 3.63
N ALA A 42 9.76 -1.81 3.61
CA ALA A 42 10.38 -2.39 4.80
C ALA A 42 10.65 -1.33 5.87
N VAL A 43 11.10 -0.14 5.47
CA VAL A 43 11.27 1.02 6.36
C VAL A 43 9.94 1.46 6.97
N LEU A 44 8.90 1.63 6.15
CA LEU A 44 7.57 2.04 6.63
C LEU A 44 6.96 1.00 7.58
N ARG A 45 7.08 -0.30 7.27
CA ARG A 45 6.64 -1.38 8.16
C ARG A 45 7.36 -1.34 9.50
N SER A 46 8.67 -1.07 9.49
CA SER A 46 9.46 -0.92 10.73
C SER A 46 8.96 0.26 11.58
N TYR A 47 8.65 1.39 10.94
CA TYR A 47 8.07 2.54 11.64
C TYR A 47 6.69 2.24 12.21
N TYR A 48 5.84 1.57 11.45
CA TYR A 48 4.51 1.19 11.90
C TYR A 48 4.60 0.21 13.09
N LEU A 49 5.49 -0.77 13.04
CA LEU A 49 5.70 -1.71 14.15
C LEU A 49 6.17 -0.98 15.43
N ARG A 50 7.07 0.00 15.31
CA ARG A 50 7.48 0.82 16.45
C ARG A 50 6.32 1.61 17.04
N LEU A 51 5.52 2.28 16.20
CA LEU A 51 4.35 3.04 16.65
C LEU A 51 3.31 2.13 17.32
N MET A 52 3.03 0.97 16.74
CA MET A 52 2.10 -0.01 17.32
C MET A 52 2.61 -0.56 18.67
N THR A 53 3.92 -0.78 18.78
CA THR A 53 4.55 -1.20 20.04
C THR A 53 4.41 -0.13 21.11
N ALA A 54 4.69 1.13 20.76
CA ALA A 54 4.50 2.26 21.67
C ALA A 54 3.04 2.45 22.10
N ALA A 55 2.09 2.30 21.17
CA ALA A 55 0.66 2.36 21.47
C ALA A 55 0.25 1.27 22.48
N ARG A 56 0.71 0.03 22.28
CA ARG A 56 0.47 -1.07 23.22
C ARG A 56 1.12 -0.80 24.58
N ALA A 57 2.33 -0.27 24.61
CA ALA A 57 3.01 0.10 25.85
C ALA A 57 2.24 1.20 26.60
N SER A 58 1.70 2.19 25.88
CA SER A 58 0.88 3.25 26.47
C SER A 58 -0.42 2.73 27.08
N VAL A 59 -1.11 1.81 26.42
CA VAL A 59 -2.30 1.17 27.00
C VAL A 59 -1.95 0.33 28.23
N ALA A 60 -0.82 -0.39 28.21
CA ALA A 60 -0.36 -1.17 29.37
C ALA A 60 0.04 -0.27 30.55
N ALA A 61 0.68 0.86 30.28
CA ALA A 61 1.05 1.85 31.28
C ALA A 61 -0.18 2.49 31.94
N ASP A 62 -1.23 2.76 31.16
CA ASP A 62 -2.52 3.25 31.65
C ASP A 62 -3.17 2.21 32.59
N ALA A 63 -3.17 0.94 32.20
CA ALA A 63 -3.74 -0.15 32.99
C ALA A 63 -3.06 -0.40 34.35
N VAL A 64 -1.88 0.17 34.59
CA VAL A 64 -1.15 0.09 35.86
C VAL A 64 -1.00 1.45 36.54
N ASP A 65 -1.81 2.45 36.13
CA ASP A 65 -1.81 3.82 36.65
C ASP A 65 -0.41 4.47 36.65
N ALA A 66 0.38 4.22 35.60
CA ALA A 66 1.68 4.86 35.44
C ALA A 66 1.52 6.39 35.36
N PRO A 67 2.50 7.18 35.86
CA PRO A 67 2.38 8.64 35.93
C PRO A 67 2.32 9.34 34.57
N ASP A 68 2.84 8.70 33.51
CA ASP A 68 2.72 9.20 32.14
C ASP A 68 2.44 8.05 31.14
N PRO A 69 1.17 7.62 31.00
CA PRO A 69 0.83 6.51 30.12
C PRO A 69 1.14 6.79 28.64
N LEU A 70 1.06 8.06 28.21
CA LEU A 70 1.26 8.44 26.81
C LEU A 70 2.72 8.72 26.45
N ALA A 71 3.66 8.58 27.39
CA ALA A 71 5.09 8.83 27.18
C ALA A 71 5.64 8.13 25.93
N PHE A 72 5.33 6.84 25.75
CA PHE A 72 5.84 6.03 24.65
C PHE A 72 5.35 6.52 23.28
N VAL A 73 4.04 6.73 23.12
CA VAL A 73 3.47 7.24 21.86
C VAL A 73 3.93 8.67 21.58
N ARG A 74 3.99 9.54 22.59
CA ARG A 74 4.50 10.90 22.43
C ARG A 74 5.95 10.90 21.95
N HIS A 75 6.81 10.06 22.52
CA HIS A 75 8.19 9.92 22.08
C HIS A 75 8.28 9.50 20.62
N GLU A 76 7.58 8.42 20.22
CA GLU A 76 7.64 7.95 18.82
C GLU A 76 7.07 8.97 17.81
N LEU A 77 6.02 9.71 18.16
CA LEU A 77 5.49 10.79 17.30
C LEU A 77 6.46 11.99 17.24
N ALA A 78 7.09 12.34 18.35
CA ALA A 78 8.05 13.45 18.43
C ALA A 78 9.28 13.20 17.55
N GLU A 79 9.85 11.99 17.62
CA GLU A 79 11.00 11.56 16.80
C GLU A 79 10.75 11.70 15.29
N ARG A 80 9.48 11.77 14.87
CA ARG A 80 9.06 11.88 13.47
C ARG A 80 8.47 13.25 13.12
N GLY A 81 8.42 14.18 14.07
CA GLY A 81 7.79 15.49 13.87
C GLY A 81 6.27 15.40 13.62
N GLN A 82 5.60 14.40 14.17
CA GLN A 82 4.18 14.12 13.96
C GLN A 82 3.29 14.54 15.13
N LEU A 83 3.84 15.23 16.13
CA LEU A 83 3.03 15.80 17.20
C LEU A 83 2.18 16.97 16.68
N PRO A 84 0.90 17.07 17.10
CA PRO A 84 0.08 18.23 16.78
C PRO A 84 0.73 19.52 17.31
N THR A 85 0.87 20.52 16.45
CA THR A 85 1.57 21.78 16.77
C THR A 85 0.65 22.85 17.34
N ASP A 86 -0.63 22.84 16.94
CA ASP A 86 -1.61 23.85 17.32
C ASP A 86 -3.02 23.25 17.47
N GLY A 87 -3.95 24.06 17.98
CA GLY A 87 -5.34 23.63 18.21
C GLY A 87 -6.11 23.28 16.95
N GLU A 88 -5.80 23.91 15.80
CA GLU A 88 -6.46 23.61 14.51
C GLU A 88 -6.02 22.24 13.99
N ALA A 89 -4.72 21.94 14.07
CA ALA A 89 -4.15 20.63 13.77
C ALA A 89 -4.78 19.55 14.65
N VAL A 90 -4.94 19.80 15.96
CA VAL A 90 -5.61 18.86 16.87
C VAL A 90 -7.04 18.56 16.42
N GLN A 91 -7.84 19.59 16.13
CA GLN A 91 -9.25 19.38 15.74
C GLN A 91 -9.37 18.64 14.40
N ARG A 92 -8.50 18.95 13.43
CA ARG A 92 -8.44 18.22 12.15
C ARG A 92 -8.08 16.75 12.37
N ILE A 93 -7.01 16.47 13.11
CA ILE A 93 -6.58 15.09 13.41
C ILE A 93 -7.70 14.29 14.09
N LEU A 94 -8.40 14.88 15.06
CA LEU A 94 -9.53 14.24 15.72
C LEU A 94 -10.71 14.01 14.77
N SER A 95 -10.99 14.96 13.86
CA SER A 95 -12.01 14.82 12.83
C SER A 95 -11.65 13.68 11.87
N ASP A 96 -10.43 13.66 11.38
CA ASP A 96 -9.93 12.63 10.46
C ASP A 96 -9.97 11.24 11.11
N ALA A 97 -9.59 11.13 12.38
CA ALA A 97 -9.67 9.87 13.13
C ALA A 97 -11.12 9.36 13.25
N ARG A 98 -12.09 10.24 13.52
CA ARG A 98 -13.51 9.87 13.55
C ARG A 98 -14.02 9.44 12.18
N THR A 99 -13.68 10.19 11.13
CA THR A 99 -14.08 9.85 9.76
C THR A 99 -13.47 8.51 9.32
N ALA A 100 -12.18 8.28 9.61
CA ALA A 100 -11.52 7.02 9.30
C ALA A 100 -12.18 5.84 10.03
N ALA A 101 -12.49 5.98 11.32
CA ALA A 101 -13.19 4.95 12.08
C ALA A 101 -14.58 4.64 11.50
N ALA A 102 -15.34 5.68 11.12
CA ALA A 102 -16.64 5.51 10.50
C ALA A 102 -16.55 4.80 9.14
N LEU A 103 -15.58 5.18 8.30
CA LEU A 103 -15.35 4.54 7.00
C LEU A 103 -14.99 3.06 7.15
N MET A 104 -14.12 2.73 8.11
CA MET A 104 -13.75 1.34 8.41
C MET A 104 -14.96 0.52 8.86
N ALA A 105 -15.80 1.07 9.76
CA ALA A 105 -17.02 0.40 10.20
C ALA A 105 -17.99 0.14 9.01
N CYS A 106 -18.20 1.12 8.13
CA CYS A 106 -19.03 0.93 6.95
C CYS A 106 -18.51 -0.17 6.00
N MET A 107 -17.19 -0.32 5.87
CA MET A 107 -16.56 -1.37 5.07
C MET A 107 -16.70 -2.76 5.69
N GLU A 108 -16.66 -2.86 7.02
CA GLU A 108 -16.90 -4.11 7.76
C GLU A 108 -18.36 -4.55 7.69
N GLU A 109 -19.30 -3.60 7.76
CA GLU A 109 -20.74 -3.84 7.65
C GLU A 109 -21.19 -4.19 6.21
N ASN A 110 -20.51 -3.63 5.20
CA ASN A 110 -20.80 -3.88 3.78
C ASN A 110 -19.57 -4.48 3.08
N PRO A 111 -19.22 -5.75 3.37
CA PRO A 111 -18.10 -6.38 2.71
C PRO A 111 -18.35 -6.39 1.19
N PRO A 112 -17.34 -6.04 0.37
CA PRO A 112 -17.50 -6.04 -1.08
C PRO A 112 -17.97 -7.43 -1.52
N PRO A 113 -18.88 -7.54 -2.49
CA PRO A 113 -19.39 -8.82 -2.94
C PRO A 113 -18.21 -9.71 -3.33
N VAL A 114 -18.10 -10.87 -2.66
CA VAL A 114 -17.08 -11.88 -2.97
C VAL A 114 -17.27 -12.25 -4.42
N ARG A 115 -16.37 -11.78 -5.29
CA ARG A 115 -16.39 -12.14 -6.70
C ARG A 115 -16.37 -13.67 -6.77
N PRO A 116 -17.35 -14.32 -7.40
CA PRO A 116 -17.34 -15.78 -7.51
C PRO A 116 -16.05 -16.21 -8.20
N ARG A 117 -15.20 -16.94 -7.46
CA ARG A 117 -14.04 -17.65 -8.03
C ARG A 117 -14.55 -18.87 -8.78
N GLY A 118 -15.08 -18.65 -9.98
CA GLY A 118 -15.46 -19.68 -10.95
C GLY A 118 -15.91 -18.96 -12.23
N LEU A 119 -15.34 -19.19 -13.41
CA LEU A 119 -14.79 -20.42 -13.98
C LEU A 119 -13.43 -20.16 -14.63
N ARG A 120 -12.56 -21.18 -14.59
CA ARG A 120 -11.36 -21.26 -15.43
C ARG A 120 -11.78 -20.96 -16.88
N LEU A 121 -11.23 -19.90 -17.46
CA LEU A 121 -11.28 -19.68 -18.90
C LEU A 121 -10.70 -20.93 -19.56
N ARG A 122 -11.56 -21.81 -20.09
CA ARG A 122 -11.15 -22.78 -21.09
C ARG A 122 -10.45 -21.95 -22.17
N ARG A 123 -9.18 -22.27 -22.42
CA ARG A 123 -8.46 -21.84 -23.63
C ARG A 123 -9.44 -21.93 -24.80
N CYS A 124 -9.84 -20.79 -25.35
CA CYS A 124 -10.23 -20.75 -26.75
C CYS A 124 -8.94 -21.03 -27.50
N VAL A 125 -8.74 -22.31 -27.81
CA VAL A 125 -7.74 -22.81 -28.75
C VAL A 125 -7.91 -21.98 -30.01
N GLY A 126 -6.87 -21.23 -30.37
CA GLY A 126 -6.82 -20.53 -31.64
C GLY A 126 -7.07 -21.52 -32.76
N THR A 127 -8.22 -21.38 -33.42
CA THR A 127 -8.44 -21.95 -34.73
C THR A 127 -7.58 -21.14 -35.70
N GLY A 128 -6.32 -21.58 -35.84
CA GLY A 128 -5.48 -21.14 -36.94
C GLY A 128 -6.18 -21.45 -38.25
N ARG A 129 -6.54 -20.41 -39.00
CA ARG A 129 -6.78 -20.54 -40.44
C ARG A 129 -5.48 -20.21 -41.15
N ARG A 130 -4.88 -21.21 -41.78
CA ARG A 130 -3.91 -21.01 -42.86
C ARG A 130 -4.65 -20.85 -44.19
N LEU A 131 -4.25 -19.78 -44.89
CA LEU A 131 -3.98 -19.62 -46.33
C LEU A 131 -5.08 -19.88 -47.38
N ALA A 132 -5.13 -18.97 -48.37
CA ALA A 132 -4.84 -19.29 -49.77
C ALA A 132 -4.29 -18.05 -50.50
N HIS A 133 -3.49 -18.32 -51.54
CA HIS A 133 -2.68 -17.44 -52.38
C HIS A 133 -3.34 -16.18 -52.94
#